data_AF-A0A3N4IML3-F1
#
_entry.id   AF-A0A3N4IML3-F1
#
_cell.length_a   1.000
_cell.length_b   1.000
_cell.length_c   1.000
_cell.angle_alpha   90.00
_cell.angle_beta   90.00
_cell.angle_gamma   90.00
#
_symmetry.space_group_name_H-M   'P 1'
#
loop_
_entity.id
_entity.type
_entity.pdbx_description
1 polymer ?
#
loop_
_entity_poly.entity_id
_entity_poly.type
_entity_poly.pdbx_seq_one_letter_code
_entity_poly.pdbx_strand_id
1 'polypeptide(L)'
;MSSQPSKPLLHLPPTPAAPFEVNLLPCRIHHSGPVNATKAYWNPVPLQPVEKGHSERNDEEEGEKKEEESDEKKNEVPGEEAYFRGRRLVGQSLPVGEGYTGYILRPSTIPSLQSLSVQDHDDEDEIKEEAFEMEVVGGFEKVTVWGHEEMVEGGGQVGKALGEWRGWAGVVNGWDEGEDDEMAE
;
A
#
# COMPACT_ATOMS: atom_id res chain seq x y z
N MET A 1 -15.87 -2.02 43.68
CA MET A 1 -15.99 -2.81 42.44
C MET A 1 -15.28 -2.02 41.35
N SER A 2 -14.13 -2.50 40.87
CA SER A 2 -13.35 -1.78 39.87
C SER A 2 -14.04 -1.91 38.52
N SER A 3 -14.64 -0.83 38.02
CA SER A 3 -15.15 -0.76 36.66
C SER A 3 -13.94 -0.81 35.72
N GLN A 4 -13.80 -1.91 34.97
CA GLN A 4 -12.78 -1.96 33.91
C GLN A 4 -13.24 -1.01 32.78
N PRO A 5 -12.34 -0.16 32.25
CA PRO A 5 -12.67 0.67 31.09
C PRO A 5 -13.03 -0.22 29.90
N SER A 6 -14.06 0.17 29.15
CA SER A 6 -14.49 -0.55 27.95
C SER A 6 -13.31 -0.67 26.97
N LYS A 7 -12.96 -1.91 26.61
CA LYS A 7 -11.95 -2.18 25.58
C LYS A 7 -12.39 -1.50 24.27
N PRO A 8 -11.53 -0.72 23.59
CA PRO A 8 -11.90 -0.10 22.33
C PRO A 8 -12.23 -1.17 21.27
N LEU A 9 -13.17 -0.85 20.38
CA LEU A 9 -13.62 -1.71 19.28
C LEU A 9 -12.47 -2.16 18.37
N LEU A 10 -11.44 -1.32 18.24
CA LEU A 10 -10.21 -1.62 17.52
C LEU A 10 -9.01 -1.20 18.37
N HIS A 11 -8.17 -2.17 18.73
CA HIS A 11 -6.88 -1.92 19.36
C HIS A 11 -5.77 -2.43 18.43
N LEU A 12 -4.94 -1.52 17.94
CA LEU A 12 -3.80 -1.85 17.09
C LEU A 12 -2.52 -1.87 17.94
N PRO A 13 -1.72 -2.94 17.92
CA PRO A 13 -0.41 -2.92 18.55
C PRO A 13 0.50 -1.95 17.79
N PRO A 14 1.43 -1.25 18.46
CA PRO A 14 2.30 -0.26 17.82
C PRO A 14 3.21 -0.85 16.73
N THR A 15 3.44 -2.15 16.76
CA THR A 15 4.18 -2.88 15.74
C THR A 15 3.45 -4.17 15.40
N PRO A 16 3.18 -4.46 14.11
CA PRO A 16 2.54 -5.69 13.70
C PRO A 16 3.43 -6.92 13.97
N ALA A 17 2.80 -8.05 14.28
CA ALA A 17 3.47 -9.27 14.73
C ALA A 17 4.36 -9.94 13.67
N ALA A 18 4.10 -9.73 12.37
CA ALA A 18 4.92 -10.22 11.27
C ALA A 18 4.66 -9.40 9.97
N PRO A 19 5.69 -9.16 9.14
CA PRO A 19 5.54 -8.51 7.85
C PRO A 19 4.94 -9.47 6.81
N PHE A 20 3.91 -9.00 6.12
CA PHE A 20 3.25 -9.65 5.00
C PHE A 20 3.62 -8.97 3.69
N GLU A 21 3.69 -9.76 2.61
CA GLU A 21 3.78 -9.24 1.25
C GLU A 21 2.39 -8.99 0.69
N VAL A 22 2.10 -7.72 0.38
CA VAL A 22 0.80 -7.32 -0.19
C VAL A 22 0.96 -7.06 -1.68
N ASN A 23 0.17 -7.78 -2.48
CA ASN A 23 0.19 -7.73 -3.95
C ASN A 23 -1.15 -7.24 -4.49
N LEU A 24 -1.14 -6.13 -5.22
CA LEU A 24 -2.32 -5.61 -5.93
C LEU A 24 -2.25 -6.02 -7.40
N LEU A 25 -3.08 -6.99 -7.79
CA LEU A 25 -3.13 -7.52 -9.15
C LEU A 25 -4.04 -6.67 -10.06
N PRO A 26 -3.74 -6.55 -11.36
CA PRO A 26 -4.56 -5.82 -12.32
C PRO A 26 -5.74 -6.66 -12.83
N CYS A 27 -6.35 -7.44 -11.93
CA CYS A 27 -7.54 -8.24 -12.21
C CYS A 27 -8.31 -8.55 -10.93
N ARG A 28 -9.59 -8.87 -11.09
CA ARG A 28 -10.47 -9.29 -10.00
C ARG A 28 -10.46 -10.81 -9.86
N ILE A 29 -10.20 -11.28 -8.65
CA ILE A 29 -10.39 -12.69 -8.27
C ILE A 29 -11.73 -12.79 -7.54
N HIS A 30 -12.63 -13.65 -8.02
CA HIS A 30 -13.99 -13.77 -7.48
C HIS A 30 -14.08 -14.50 -6.14
N HIS A 31 -13.07 -15.30 -5.81
CA HIS A 31 -13.05 -16.12 -4.61
C HIS A 31 -12.06 -15.55 -3.60
N SER A 32 -12.52 -15.42 -2.36
CA SER A 32 -11.68 -15.08 -1.21
C SER A 32 -11.43 -16.34 -0.40
N GLY A 33 -10.20 -16.50 0.08
CA GLY A 33 -9.81 -17.64 0.89
C GLY A 33 -8.30 -17.92 0.81
N PRO A 34 -7.79 -18.81 1.67
CA PRO A 34 -6.41 -19.23 1.58
C PRO A 34 -6.17 -19.94 0.24
N VAL A 35 -5.14 -19.49 -0.47
CA VAL A 35 -4.64 -20.16 -1.67
C VAL A 35 -3.21 -20.60 -1.40
N ASN A 36 -2.87 -21.79 -1.88
CA ASN A 36 -1.48 -22.23 -1.86
C ASN A 36 -0.71 -21.52 -2.97
N ALA A 37 -0.22 -20.31 -2.68
CA ALA A 37 0.62 -19.52 -3.58
C ALA A 37 2.05 -20.10 -3.63
N THR A 38 2.17 -21.35 -4.08
CA THR A 38 3.50 -21.94 -4.32
C THR A 38 4.22 -21.16 -5.41
N LYS A 39 5.55 -21.26 -5.42
CA LYS A 39 6.41 -20.71 -6.48
C LYS A 39 6.05 -21.21 -7.89
N ALA A 40 5.26 -22.28 -8.03
CA ALA A 40 4.78 -22.74 -9.32
C ALA A 40 3.64 -21.86 -9.89
N TYR A 41 2.87 -21.19 -9.04
CA TYR A 41 1.72 -20.37 -9.45
C TYR A 41 1.95 -18.87 -9.27
N TRP A 42 2.80 -18.49 -8.32
CA TRP A 42 3.16 -17.11 -8.04
C TRP A 42 4.62 -17.03 -7.63
N ASN A 43 5.45 -16.43 -8.48
CA ASN A 43 6.88 -16.27 -8.23
C ASN A 43 7.37 -14.93 -8.81
N PRO A 44 7.13 -13.83 -8.08
CA PRO A 44 7.78 -12.55 -8.35
C PRO A 44 9.29 -12.71 -8.38
N VAL A 45 9.93 -12.23 -9.43
CA VAL A 45 11.38 -12.15 -9.55
C VAL A 45 11.78 -10.72 -9.90
N PRO A 46 12.97 -10.25 -9.46
CA PRO A 46 13.46 -8.93 -9.86
C PRO A 46 13.49 -8.80 -11.39
N LEU A 47 13.02 -7.67 -11.92
CA LEU A 47 13.10 -7.36 -13.34
C LEU A 47 14.58 -7.25 -13.70
N GLN A 48 15.03 -8.02 -14.70
CA GLN A 48 16.38 -7.85 -15.19
C GLN A 48 16.48 -6.52 -15.93
N PRO A 49 17.56 -5.73 -15.73
CA PRO A 49 17.82 -4.56 -16.55
C PRO A 49 17.84 -4.99 -18.01
N VAL A 50 17.01 -4.37 -18.84
CA VAL A 50 17.06 -4.60 -20.28
C VAL A 50 18.39 -4.02 -20.74
N GLU A 51 19.39 -4.86 -20.99
CA GLU A 51 20.55 -4.46 -21.77
C GLU A 51 20.01 -3.98 -23.12
N LYS A 52 20.08 -2.67 -23.37
CA LYS A 52 19.70 -2.10 -24.66
C LYS A 52 20.62 -2.74 -25.70
N GLY A 53 20.09 -3.75 -26.40
CA GLY A 53 20.80 -4.37 -27.50
C GLY A 53 21.14 -3.32 -28.55
N HIS A 54 22.43 -3.08 -28.75
CA HIS A 54 22.97 -2.43 -29.94
C HIS A 54 22.50 -3.24 -31.16
N SER A 55 21.43 -2.79 -31.82
CA SER A 55 21.21 -3.10 -33.24
C SER A 55 21.84 -2.01 -34.08
N GLU A 56 23.16 -1.88 -33.99
CA GLU A 56 23.93 -1.13 -34.97
C GLU A 56 23.91 -1.92 -36.29
N ARG A 57 23.01 -1.48 -37.17
CA ARG A 57 23.17 -1.68 -38.60
C ARG A 57 24.35 -0.79 -39.00
N ASN A 58 25.51 -1.39 -39.27
CA ASN A 58 26.70 -0.69 -39.75
C ASN A 58 26.38 0.04 -41.06
N ASP A 59 26.23 1.35 -40.99
CA ASP A 59 26.46 2.25 -42.11
C ASP A 59 27.60 3.18 -41.66
N GLU A 60 28.77 2.99 -42.26
CA GLU A 60 29.98 3.77 -42.03
C GLU A 60 29.76 5.21 -42.51
N GLU A 61 29.71 6.17 -41.59
CA GLU A 61 30.04 7.56 -41.91
C GLU A 61 30.75 8.22 -40.73
N GLU A 62 32.01 8.60 -40.95
CA GLU A 62 32.87 9.28 -39.98
C GLU A 62 32.31 10.68 -39.64
N GLY A 63 32.17 10.97 -38.34
CA GLY A 63 31.84 12.30 -37.85
C GLY A 63 32.09 12.42 -36.34
N GLU A 64 32.88 13.42 -35.96
CA GLU A 64 33.49 13.61 -34.63
C GLU A 64 32.50 13.84 -33.46
N LYS A 65 32.94 13.32 -32.30
CA LYS A 65 32.48 13.46 -30.91
C LYS A 65 31.72 14.74 -30.52
N LYS A 66 30.70 14.55 -29.67
CA LYS A 66 30.63 15.21 -28.34
C LYS A 66 29.86 14.33 -27.34
N GLU A 67 30.61 13.83 -26.38
CA GLU A 67 30.13 13.21 -25.15
C GLU A 67 29.60 14.33 -24.24
N GLU A 68 28.29 14.39 -24.03
CA GLU A 68 27.71 14.99 -22.83
C GLU A 68 27.04 13.86 -22.05
N GLU A 69 27.85 13.25 -21.19
CA GLU A 69 27.44 12.31 -20.16
C GLU A 69 26.70 13.10 -19.07
N SER A 70 25.38 13.25 -19.23
CA SER A 70 24.52 13.69 -18.15
C SER A 70 24.22 12.49 -17.25
N ASP A 71 24.94 12.43 -16.14
CA ASP A 71 24.87 11.45 -15.06
C ASP A 71 23.55 11.62 -14.26
N GLU A 72 22.40 11.43 -14.92
CA GLU A 72 21.11 11.25 -14.25
C GLU A 72 20.85 9.75 -14.13
N LYS A 73 21.48 9.12 -13.13
CA LYS A 73 20.96 7.87 -12.57
C LYS A 73 19.59 8.19 -11.98
N LYS A 74 18.54 8.09 -12.80
CA LYS A 74 17.18 7.91 -12.30
C LYS A 74 17.27 6.76 -11.31
N ASN A 75 16.93 7.05 -10.06
CA ASN A 75 16.69 6.03 -9.04
C ASN A 75 15.49 5.20 -9.49
N GLU A 76 15.68 4.32 -10.47
CA GLU A 76 14.66 3.39 -10.92
C GLU A 76 14.40 2.44 -9.76
N VAL A 77 13.21 2.57 -9.18
CA VAL A 77 12.73 1.64 -8.15
C VAL A 77 12.76 0.25 -8.78
N PRO A 78 13.46 -0.73 -8.21
CA PRO A 78 13.61 -2.04 -8.83
C PRO A 78 12.23 -2.66 -9.04
N GLY A 79 11.88 -2.85 -10.32
CA GLY A 79 10.65 -3.54 -10.71
C GLY A 79 10.78 -5.04 -10.46
N GLU A 80 9.63 -5.70 -10.40
CA GLU A 80 9.50 -7.16 -10.32
C GLU A 80 8.71 -7.66 -11.54
N GLU A 81 8.92 -8.89 -11.98
CA GLU A 81 8.02 -9.58 -12.91
C GLU A 81 7.47 -10.87 -12.33
N ALA A 82 6.23 -11.19 -12.69
CA ALA A 82 5.55 -12.43 -12.32
C ALA A 82 4.60 -12.84 -13.45
N TYR A 83 4.19 -14.10 -13.46
CA TYR A 83 3.17 -14.58 -14.38
C TYR A 83 1.93 -15.01 -13.61
N PHE A 84 0.77 -14.50 -14.02
CA PHE A 84 -0.51 -14.90 -13.45
C PHE A 84 -1.47 -15.33 -14.54
N ARG A 85 -1.94 -16.59 -14.47
CA ARG A 85 -2.83 -17.19 -15.49
C ARG A 85 -2.28 -17.08 -16.91
N GLY A 86 -0.96 -17.25 -17.06
CA GLY A 86 -0.26 -17.15 -18.35
C GLY A 86 -0.04 -15.73 -18.87
N ARG A 87 -0.39 -14.69 -18.10
CA ARG A 87 -0.12 -13.29 -18.45
C ARG A 87 1.09 -12.77 -17.69
N ARG A 88 1.98 -12.07 -18.38
CA ARG A 88 3.12 -11.39 -17.79
C ARG A 88 2.65 -10.14 -17.06
N LEU A 89 3.05 -10.01 -15.80
CA LEU A 89 2.81 -8.84 -14.98
C LEU A 89 4.15 -8.20 -14.62
N VAL A 90 4.18 -6.87 -14.61
CA VAL A 90 5.31 -6.07 -14.13
C VAL A 90 4.85 -5.30 -12.92
N GLY A 91 5.57 -5.46 -11.81
CA GLY A 91 5.24 -4.94 -10.49
C GLY A 91 6.19 -3.84 -10.07
N GLN A 92 5.67 -2.85 -9.36
CA GLN A 92 6.46 -1.87 -8.63
C GLN A 92 6.14 -1.96 -7.14
N SER A 93 7.17 -2.16 -6.32
CA SER A 93 7.08 -2.07 -4.86
C SER A 93 6.95 -0.60 -4.44
N LEU A 94 5.86 -0.24 -3.75
CA LEU A 94 5.63 1.09 -3.21
C LEU A 94 5.68 1.02 -1.68
N PRO A 95 6.54 1.80 -1.01
CA PRO A 95 6.51 1.88 0.44
C PRO A 95 5.18 2.50 0.88
N VAL A 96 4.66 2.04 2.02
CA VAL A 96 3.48 2.66 2.63
C VAL A 96 3.79 4.11 2.90
N GLY A 97 4.98 4.46 3.40
CA GLY A 97 5.49 5.84 3.57
C GLY A 97 5.93 6.13 5.00
N GLU A 98 6.68 7.21 5.20
CA GLU A 98 7.25 7.56 6.50
C GLU A 98 6.16 7.84 7.54
N GLY A 99 6.28 7.24 8.73
CA GLY A 99 5.32 7.39 9.81
C GLY A 99 4.03 6.56 9.65
N TYR A 100 3.91 5.73 8.60
CA TYR A 100 2.76 4.88 8.38
C TYR A 100 3.12 3.39 8.41
N THR A 101 2.23 2.61 9.01
CA THR A 101 2.33 1.14 9.06
C THR A 101 1.05 0.52 8.52
N GLY A 102 1.18 -0.44 7.63
CA GLY A 102 0.05 -1.22 7.14
C GLY A 102 -0.33 -2.33 8.12
N TYR A 103 -1.63 -2.54 8.34
CA TYR A 103 -2.16 -3.66 9.13
C TYR A 103 -3.11 -4.51 8.29
N ILE A 104 -3.05 -5.83 8.47
CA ILE A 104 -4.04 -6.77 7.94
C ILE A 104 -4.97 -7.14 9.08
N LEU A 105 -6.24 -6.77 8.94
CA LEU A 105 -7.28 -7.01 9.94
C LEU A 105 -8.20 -8.13 9.47
N ARG A 106 -8.62 -8.97 10.40
CA ARG A 106 -9.66 -9.98 10.18
C ARG A 106 -10.80 -9.72 11.17
N PRO A 107 -12.05 -9.55 10.71
CA PRO A 107 -13.19 -9.46 11.62
C PRO A 107 -13.40 -10.81 12.30
N SER A 108 -13.77 -10.78 13.58
CA SER A 108 -14.27 -11.95 14.30
C SER A 108 -15.48 -12.54 13.57
N THR A 109 -15.64 -13.85 13.63
CA THR A 109 -16.83 -14.55 13.10
C THR A 109 -18.07 -14.33 13.97
N ILE A 110 -17.90 -13.86 15.20
CA ILE A 110 -18.97 -13.64 16.15
C ILE A 110 -19.09 -12.12 16.39
N PRO A 111 -20.25 -11.51 16.13
CA PRO A 111 -20.48 -10.11 16.46
C PRO A 111 -20.45 -9.93 17.97
N SER A 112 -19.74 -8.89 18.41
CA SER A 112 -19.86 -8.34 19.75
C SER A 112 -21.19 -7.59 19.83
N LEU A 113 -22.15 -8.14 20.56
CA LEU A 113 -23.42 -7.47 20.91
C LEU A 113 -23.18 -6.38 21.98
N GLN A 114 -22.24 -5.48 21.73
CA GLN A 114 -22.16 -4.24 22.50
C GLN A 114 -23.12 -3.26 21.83
N SER A 115 -24.30 -3.10 22.40
CA SER A 115 -25.24 -2.06 21.97
C SER A 115 -24.53 -0.72 22.01
N LEU A 116 -24.23 -0.13 20.84
CA LEU A 116 -23.99 1.29 20.74
C LEU A 116 -25.34 1.95 21.01
N SER A 117 -25.67 2.14 22.29
CA SER A 117 -26.83 2.93 22.69
C SER A 117 -26.49 4.39 22.41
N VAL A 118 -26.64 4.80 21.16
CA VAL A 118 -26.78 6.21 20.83
C VAL A 118 -28.11 6.61 21.45
N GLN A 119 -28.07 7.22 22.63
CA GLN A 119 -29.21 7.92 23.21
C GLN A 119 -29.46 9.14 22.33
N ASP A 120 -30.12 8.96 21.19
CA ASP A 120 -30.77 10.05 20.49
C ASP A 120 -32.27 9.89 20.66
N HIS A 121 -32.89 10.99 21.08
CA HIS A 121 -34.28 11.06 21.48
C HIS A 121 -35.21 10.93 20.25
N ASP A 122 -36.29 10.15 20.42
CA ASP A 122 -37.58 10.27 19.71
C ASP A 122 -37.90 9.51 18.40
N ASP A 123 -37.25 8.39 18.06
CA ASP A 123 -37.82 7.45 17.06
C ASP A 123 -37.72 5.97 17.50
N GLU A 124 -38.85 5.25 17.47
CA GLU A 124 -39.08 3.87 17.98
C GLU A 124 -38.43 2.73 17.16
N ASP A 125 -37.38 2.99 16.37
CA ASP A 125 -36.65 1.94 15.66
C ASP A 125 -35.29 1.67 16.34
N GLU A 126 -35.24 0.61 17.15
CA GLU A 126 -34.02 0.10 17.78
C GLU A 126 -33.03 -0.41 16.71
N ILE A 127 -32.16 0.46 16.18
CA ILE A 127 -31.09 0.08 15.25
C ILE A 127 -30.05 -0.74 16.03
N LYS A 128 -30.09 -2.06 15.86
CA LYS A 128 -29.05 -2.98 16.38
C LYS A 128 -27.86 -2.96 15.44
N GLU A 129 -26.87 -2.14 15.75
CA GLU A 129 -25.59 -2.19 15.05
C GLU A 129 -24.78 -3.40 15.55
N GLU A 130 -24.50 -4.34 14.63
CA GLU A 130 -23.59 -5.45 14.90
C GLU A 130 -22.15 -4.95 14.82
N ALA A 131 -21.46 -4.89 15.96
CA ALA A 131 -20.04 -4.58 16.01
C ALA A 131 -19.21 -5.87 15.97
N PHE A 132 -18.14 -5.91 15.18
CA PHE A 132 -17.22 -7.04 15.15
C PHE A 132 -15.89 -6.65 15.78
N GLU A 133 -15.37 -7.48 16.68
CA GLU A 133 -13.99 -7.32 17.16
C GLU A 133 -13.03 -7.62 16.01
N MET A 134 -12.02 -6.77 15.84
CA MET A 134 -11.02 -6.90 14.78
C MET A 134 -9.74 -7.54 15.32
N GLU A 135 -9.34 -8.66 14.73
CA GLU A 135 -8.07 -9.33 14.99
C GLU A 135 -6.98 -8.75 14.07
N VAL A 136 -5.82 -8.40 14.63
CA VAL A 136 -4.63 -8.04 13.85
C VAL A 136 -3.92 -9.32 13.42
N VAL A 137 -4.00 -9.64 12.13
CA VAL A 137 -3.36 -10.83 11.55
C VAL A 137 -1.87 -10.59 11.29
N GLY A 138 -1.50 -9.35 10.98
CA GLY A 138 -0.13 -8.94 10.70
C GLY A 138 -0.07 -7.53 10.14
N GLY A 139 1.05 -7.17 9.53
CA GLY A 139 1.22 -5.86 8.92
C GLY A 139 2.18 -5.87 7.75
N PHE A 140 2.36 -4.72 7.12
CA PHE A 140 3.19 -4.58 5.93
C PHE A 140 3.73 -3.17 5.82
N GLU A 141 4.92 -3.04 5.23
CA GLU A 141 5.61 -1.76 5.03
C GLU A 141 5.59 -1.30 3.56
N LYS A 142 5.29 -2.22 2.64
CA LYS A 142 5.21 -1.94 1.21
C LYS A 142 4.07 -2.72 0.56
N VAL A 143 3.58 -2.20 -0.56
CA VAL A 143 2.59 -2.82 -1.42
C VAL A 143 3.17 -2.91 -2.83
N THR A 144 3.18 -4.10 -3.43
CA THR A 144 3.56 -4.27 -4.83
C THR A 144 2.34 -4.10 -5.72
N VAL A 145 2.36 -3.10 -6.59
CA VAL A 145 1.30 -2.85 -7.58
C VAL A 145 1.71 -3.44 -8.91
N TRP A 146 0.88 -4.31 -9.46
CA TRP A 146 1.14 -5.05 -10.70
C TRP A 146 0.34 -4.48 -11.88
N GLY A 147 1.02 -4.27 -13.02
CA GLY A 147 0.43 -3.94 -14.32
C GLY A 147 0.58 -5.06 -15.34
N HIS A 148 -0.20 -5.02 -16.42
CA HIS A 148 -0.03 -5.97 -17.54
C HIS A 148 1.11 -5.48 -18.44
N GLU A 149 2.10 -6.35 -18.69
CA GLU A 149 3.23 -6.20 -19.64
C GLU A 149 4.18 -4.98 -19.47
N GLU A 150 3.71 -3.87 -18.91
CA GLU A 150 4.43 -2.61 -18.75
C GLU A 150 4.54 -2.18 -17.29
N MET A 151 5.64 -1.50 -16.97
CA MET A 151 5.87 -0.95 -15.64
C MET A 151 4.89 0.20 -15.37
N VAL A 152 4.15 0.08 -14.28
CA VAL A 152 3.27 1.15 -13.82
C VAL A 152 4.08 2.11 -12.96
N GLU A 153 4.70 3.11 -13.58
CA GLU A 153 5.50 4.12 -12.85
C GLU A 153 4.72 4.72 -11.68
N GLY A 154 5.35 4.69 -10.51
CA GLY A 154 4.77 5.25 -9.28
C GLY A 154 3.49 4.55 -8.84
N GLY A 155 3.24 3.29 -9.24
CA GLY A 155 2.03 2.57 -8.90
C GLY A 155 0.78 2.99 -9.64
N GLY A 156 0.92 3.82 -10.68
CA GLY A 156 -0.18 4.28 -11.53
C GLY A 156 -1.23 5.04 -10.74
N GLN A 157 -2.50 4.74 -11.01
CA GLN A 157 -3.61 5.43 -10.36
C GLN A 157 -3.66 5.16 -8.85
N VAL A 158 -3.30 3.95 -8.40
CA VAL A 158 -3.34 3.58 -6.98
C VAL A 158 -2.26 4.32 -6.19
N GLY A 159 -1.02 4.30 -6.69
CA GLY A 159 0.08 5.00 -6.03
C GLY A 159 -0.13 6.52 -6.00
N LYS A 160 -0.60 7.11 -7.10
CA LYS A 160 -0.97 8.54 -7.16
C LYS A 160 -2.08 8.87 -6.16
N ALA A 161 -3.18 8.12 -6.18
CA ALA A 161 -4.30 8.38 -5.27
C ALA A 161 -3.88 8.28 -3.78
N LEU A 162 -3.07 7.29 -3.41
CA LEU A 162 -2.59 7.14 -2.03
C LEU A 162 -1.66 8.29 -1.62
N GLY A 163 -0.75 8.70 -2.49
CA GLY A 163 0.16 9.81 -2.23
C GLY A 163 -0.58 11.15 -2.10
N GLU A 164 -1.48 11.43 -3.05
CA GLU A 164 -2.30 12.65 -3.07
C GLU A 164 -3.20 12.74 -1.84
N TRP A 165 -3.89 11.63 -1.49
CA TRP A 165 -4.74 11.59 -0.31
C TRP A 165 -3.95 11.85 0.98
N ARG A 166 -2.76 11.25 1.13
CA ARG A 166 -1.91 11.50 2.29
C ARG A 166 -1.52 12.97 2.39
N GLY A 167 -1.06 13.57 1.29
CA GLY A 167 -0.69 14.98 1.27
C GLY A 167 -1.86 15.87 1.65
N TRP A 168 -3.04 15.60 1.10
CA TRP A 168 -4.26 16.32 1.43
C TRP A 168 -4.67 16.15 2.91
N ALA A 169 -4.67 14.93 3.43
CA ALA A 169 -5.06 14.64 4.81
C ALA A 169 -4.12 15.29 5.83
N GLY A 170 -2.83 15.39 5.50
CA GLY A 170 -1.85 16.11 6.32
C GLY A 170 -2.13 17.61 6.40
N VAL A 171 -2.58 18.24 5.31
CA VAL A 171 -2.95 19.67 5.30
C VAL A 171 -4.26 19.92 6.03
N VAL A 172 -5.27 19.07 5.81
CA VAL A 172 -6.61 19.28 6.38
C VAL A 172 -6.66 19.00 7.88
N ASN A 173 -5.90 17.99 8.34
CA ASN A 173 -5.90 17.57 9.73
C ASN A 173 -4.62 17.97 10.48
N GLY A 174 -3.67 18.61 9.79
CA GLY A 174 -2.50 19.20 10.43
C GLY A 174 -2.96 20.36 11.29
N TRP A 175 -2.75 20.25 12.59
CA TRP A 175 -2.94 21.38 13.48
C TRP A 175 -1.75 22.31 13.25
N ASP A 176 -2.04 23.56 12.92
CA ASP A 176 -1.04 24.63 12.84
C ASP A 176 -0.41 24.71 14.24
N GLU A 177 0.83 24.25 14.37
CA GLU A 177 1.67 24.63 15.51
C GLU A 177 1.91 26.12 15.32
N GLY A 178 0.94 26.92 15.80
CA GLY A 178 1.05 28.36 15.80
C GLY A 178 2.41 28.71 16.37
N GLU A 179 3.15 29.53 15.63
CA GLU A 179 4.35 30.17 16.10
C GLU A 179 4.00 30.79 17.46
N ASP A 180 4.38 30.11 18.55
CA ASP A 180 4.41 30.68 19.88
C ASP A 180 5.45 31.78 19.79
N ASP A 181 4.98 32.98 19.42
CA ASP A 181 5.71 34.23 19.47
C ASP A 181 6.46 34.24 20.81
N GLU A 182 7.79 34.23 20.70
CA GLU A 182 8.73 34.60 21.75
C GLU A 182 8.28 35.96 22.33
N MET A 183 7.39 35.92 23.31
CA MET A 183 7.18 37.02 24.26
C MET A 183 8.38 37.04 25.19
N ALA A 184 9.51 37.47 24.65
CA ALA A 184 10.61 38.02 25.42
C ALA A 184 10.23 39.45 25.81
N GLU A 185 9.81 39.63 27.06
CA GLU A 185 10.02 40.87 27.82
C GLU A 185 10.77 40.58 29.12
#